data_AF-A0A7V2SZM8-F1
#
_entry.id   AF-A0A7V2SZM8-F1
#
_cell.length_a   1.000
_cell.length_b   1.000
_cell.length_c   1.000
_cell.angle_alpha   90.00
_cell.angle_beta   90.00
_cell.angle_gamma   90.00
#
_symmetry.space_group_name_H-M   'P 1'
#
loop_
_entity.id
_entity.type
_entity.pdbx_description
1 polymer ?
#
loop_
_entity_poly.entity_id
_entity_poly.type
_entity_poly.pdbx_seq_one_letter_code
_entity_poly.pdbx_strand_id
1 'polypeptide(L)'
;MKGTHTIKVLVATPDGQSLLDKEVTEPDSLWEISSDLDHGQERCTPLIMGGFRELDPQAKIPLSPTLKLNSDLTDLSQRVLLNIAKAELHRTACQNFKTYTVEAEREVAVISKEGEALEGFLHTWGGVLDLTPILLKKCHPDFICAREITVEYGPDGCHISLLAPSPVDMKRCTRCGACSWVCPEDCILPGPFFDLERCTLCGRCKDACSQNAI
;
A
#
# COMPACT_ATOMS: atom_id res chain seq x y z
N MET A 1 -17.49 -46.11 -24.44
CA MET A 1 -18.39 -46.14 -23.26
C MET A 1 -18.60 -44.70 -22.84
N LYS A 2 -19.82 -44.16 -22.97
CA LYS A 2 -20.15 -42.82 -22.44
C LYS A 2 -20.25 -42.96 -20.92
N GLY A 3 -19.17 -42.64 -20.22
CA GLY A 3 -19.17 -42.60 -18.76
C GLY A 3 -20.01 -41.42 -18.32
N THR A 4 -20.97 -41.63 -17.43
CA THR A 4 -21.69 -40.56 -16.75
C THR A 4 -20.69 -39.83 -15.84
N HIS A 5 -20.12 -38.73 -16.32
CA HIS A 5 -19.22 -37.91 -15.53
C HIS A 5 -20.05 -37.04 -14.59
N THR A 6 -20.04 -37.38 -13.31
CA THR A 6 -20.69 -36.58 -12.28
C THR A 6 -19.78 -35.39 -11.90
N ILE A 7 -20.30 -34.17 -11.99
CA ILE A 7 -19.59 -32.98 -11.52
C ILE A 7 -19.98 -32.73 -10.06
N LYS A 8 -18.98 -32.57 -9.18
CA LYS A 8 -19.19 -32.19 -7.77
C LYS A 8 -18.98 -30.70 -7.60
N VAL A 9 -19.95 -30.06 -6.96
CA VAL A 9 -19.92 -28.61 -6.72
C VAL A 9 -20.04 -28.38 -5.22
N LEU A 10 -19.12 -27.58 -4.67
CA LEU A 10 -19.27 -27.06 -3.32
C LEU A 10 -20.09 -25.79 -3.38
N VAL A 11 -21.17 -25.74 -2.61
CA VAL A 11 -22.09 -24.60 -2.54
C VAL A 11 -22.19 -24.05 -1.12
N ALA A 12 -22.45 -22.75 -1.00
CA ALA A 12 -22.88 -22.11 0.23
C ALA A 12 -24.41 -21.94 0.27
N THR A 13 -25.04 -22.41 1.35
CA THR A 13 -26.46 -22.21 1.63
C THR A 13 -26.72 -20.82 2.24
N PRO A 14 -27.98 -20.32 2.22
CA PRO A 14 -28.34 -19.06 2.88
C PRO A 14 -27.99 -19.02 4.37
N ASP A 15 -28.03 -20.18 5.04
CA ASP A 15 -27.64 -20.35 6.45
C ASP A 15 -26.12 -20.31 6.69
N GLY A 16 -25.32 -20.07 5.64
CA GLY A 16 -23.86 -19.99 5.72
C GLY A 16 -23.16 -21.35 5.84
N GLN A 17 -23.87 -22.45 5.61
CA GLN A 17 -23.26 -23.79 5.61
C GLN A 17 -22.71 -24.13 4.23
N SER A 18 -21.58 -24.84 4.18
CA SER A 18 -21.03 -25.36 2.92
C SER A 18 -21.45 -26.81 2.71
N LEU A 19 -22.18 -27.07 1.63
CA LEU A 19 -22.65 -28.39 1.23
C LEU A 19 -21.99 -28.82 -0.08
N LEU A 20 -21.70 -30.11 -0.22
CA LEU A 20 -21.24 -30.68 -1.47
C LEU A 20 -22.45 -31.23 -2.22
N ASP A 21 -22.86 -30.51 -3.26
CA ASP A 21 -23.93 -30.96 -4.15
C ASP A 21 -23.38 -32.01 -5.12
N LYS A 22 -24.18 -33.04 -5.34
CA LYS A 22 -23.70 -34.28 -5.94
C LYS A 22 -23.85 -34.35 -7.44
N GLU A 23 -24.77 -33.67 -8.12
CA GLU A 23 -25.12 -34.07 -9.48
C GLU A 23 -25.50 -32.90 -10.39
N VAL A 24 -24.55 -32.48 -11.24
CA VAL A 24 -24.89 -32.00 -12.59
C VAL A 24 -24.28 -32.95 -13.61
N THR A 25 -25.14 -33.53 -14.44
CA THR A 25 -24.75 -34.33 -15.61
C THR A 25 -24.22 -33.35 -16.66
N GLU A 26 -23.01 -33.57 -17.19
CA GLU A 26 -22.28 -32.70 -18.13
C GLU A 26 -23.18 -31.69 -18.88
N PRO A 27 -23.29 -30.44 -18.39
CA PRO A 27 -23.95 -29.39 -19.13
C PRO A 27 -23.07 -29.00 -20.32
N ASP A 28 -23.69 -28.45 -21.38
CA ASP A 28 -22.96 -27.97 -22.57
C ASP A 28 -21.93 -26.88 -22.20
N SER A 29 -22.13 -26.23 -21.05
CA SER A 29 -21.19 -25.28 -20.47
C SER A 29 -21.21 -25.27 -18.94
N LEU A 30 -20.06 -25.00 -18.29
CA LEU A 30 -19.99 -25.01 -16.82
C LEU A 30 -20.64 -23.79 -16.16
N TRP A 31 -21.01 -22.74 -16.91
CA TRP A 31 -21.72 -21.58 -16.37
C TRP A 31 -23.21 -21.85 -16.13
N GLU A 32 -23.82 -22.80 -16.87
CA GLU A 32 -25.20 -23.26 -16.68
C GLU A 32 -25.40 -23.93 -15.31
N ILE A 33 -24.34 -24.55 -14.77
CA ILE A 33 -24.34 -25.13 -13.42
C ILE A 33 -24.66 -24.06 -12.37
N SER A 34 -24.20 -22.82 -12.54
CA SER A 34 -24.45 -21.76 -11.57
C SER A 34 -25.92 -21.32 -11.51
N SER A 35 -26.69 -21.52 -12.59
CA SER A 35 -28.10 -21.17 -12.66
C SER A 35 -29.05 -22.27 -12.18
N ASP A 36 -28.59 -23.52 -12.14
CA ASP A 36 -29.45 -24.69 -11.92
C ASP A 36 -29.43 -25.24 -10.46
N LEU A 37 -28.60 -24.66 -9.58
CA LEU A 37 -28.45 -25.10 -8.19
C LEU A 37 -29.56 -24.53 -7.28
N ASP A 38 -30.65 -25.28 -7.11
CA ASP A 38 -31.72 -25.02 -6.13
C ASP A 38 -31.83 -26.19 -5.15
N HIS A 39 -31.64 -25.93 -3.85
CA HIS A 39 -31.83 -26.91 -2.79
C HIS A 39 -33.07 -26.56 -2.00
N GLY A 40 -34.22 -27.12 -2.40
CA GLY A 40 -35.46 -27.04 -1.64
C GLY A 40 -35.93 -25.62 -1.36
N GLN A 41 -36.18 -24.83 -2.42
CA GLN A 41 -36.66 -23.44 -2.41
C GLN A 41 -35.61 -22.37 -2.05
N GLU A 42 -34.36 -22.78 -1.81
CA GLU A 42 -33.27 -21.87 -1.43
C GLU A 42 -32.12 -21.91 -2.44
N ARG A 43 -31.86 -20.74 -3.06
CA ARG A 43 -30.76 -20.56 -4.00
C ARG A 43 -29.41 -20.69 -3.27
N CYS A 44 -28.57 -21.59 -3.75
CA CYS A 44 -27.23 -21.79 -3.23
C CYS A 44 -26.18 -21.09 -4.11
N THR A 45 -25.06 -20.65 -3.53
CA THR A 45 -23.97 -19.98 -4.27
C THR A 45 -22.80 -20.94 -4.49
N PRO A 46 -22.33 -21.16 -5.72
CA PRO A 46 -21.22 -22.06 -5.99
C PRO A 46 -19.88 -21.45 -5.57
N LEU A 47 -19.06 -22.22 -4.85
CA LEU A 47 -17.78 -21.78 -4.30
C LEU A 47 -16.57 -22.37 -5.05
N ILE A 48 -16.61 -23.67 -5.33
CA ILE A 48 -15.57 -24.38 -6.09
C ILE A 48 -16.19 -25.62 -6.72
N MET A 49 -15.67 -26.04 -7.88
CA MET A 49 -16.22 -27.15 -8.63
C MET A 49 -15.12 -28.10 -9.09
N GLY A 50 -15.42 -29.40 -9.17
CA GLY A 50 -14.52 -30.39 -9.78
C GLY A 50 -14.43 -30.18 -11.29
N GLY A 51 -13.26 -29.83 -11.81
CA GLY A 51 -13.04 -29.67 -13.24
C GLY A 51 -11.61 -29.28 -13.59
N PHE A 52 -11.34 -29.11 -14.88
CA PHE A 52 -10.04 -28.71 -15.42
C PHE A 52 -10.18 -27.37 -16.12
N ARG A 53 -9.31 -26.41 -15.78
CA ARG A 53 -9.37 -25.04 -16.32
C ARG A 53 -9.06 -24.98 -17.82
N GLU A 54 -8.32 -25.95 -18.30
CA GLU A 54 -7.96 -26.12 -19.71
C GLU A 54 -9.18 -26.49 -20.57
N LEU A 55 -10.18 -27.15 -19.97
CA LEU A 55 -11.41 -27.56 -20.67
C LEU A 55 -12.48 -26.48 -20.65
N ASP A 56 -12.45 -25.58 -19.66
CA ASP A 56 -13.32 -24.40 -19.62
C ASP A 56 -12.57 -23.17 -19.06
N PRO A 57 -11.85 -22.44 -19.93
CA PRO A 57 -11.16 -21.22 -19.53
C PRO A 57 -12.10 -20.08 -19.13
N GLN A 58 -13.39 -20.15 -19.50
CA GLN A 58 -14.39 -19.12 -19.25
C GLN A 58 -15.19 -19.35 -17.96
N ALA A 59 -14.92 -20.44 -17.25
CA ALA A 59 -15.56 -20.75 -15.98
C ALA A 59 -15.40 -19.61 -14.96
N LYS A 60 -16.53 -19.10 -14.47
CA LYS A 60 -16.60 -18.03 -13.46
C LYS A 60 -16.37 -18.53 -12.03
N ILE A 61 -16.39 -19.85 -11.84
CA ILE A 61 -16.22 -20.52 -10.55
C ILE A 61 -14.85 -21.21 -10.58
N PRO A 62 -14.07 -21.18 -9.49
CA PRO A 62 -12.82 -21.92 -9.40
C PRO A 62 -13.01 -23.41 -9.70
N LEU A 63 -12.10 -23.97 -10.52
CA LEU A 63 -12.09 -25.38 -10.89
C LEU A 63 -10.95 -26.11 -10.15
N SER A 64 -11.27 -27.26 -9.55
CA SER A 64 -10.34 -28.13 -8.84
C SER A 64 -10.21 -29.48 -9.55
N PRO A 65 -9.07 -29.73 -10.24
CA PRO A 65 -8.73 -31.04 -10.78
C PRO A 65 -8.70 -32.11 -9.69
N THR A 66 -8.21 -31.74 -8.48
CA THR A 66 -8.15 -32.64 -7.33
C THR A 66 -9.54 -33.14 -6.94
N LEU A 67 -10.53 -32.25 -6.81
CA LEU A 67 -11.90 -32.64 -6.47
C LEU A 67 -12.51 -33.53 -7.56
N LYS A 68 -12.25 -33.23 -8.84
CA LYS A 68 -12.75 -34.02 -9.97
C LYS A 68 -12.19 -35.44 -9.97
N LEU A 69 -10.87 -35.58 -9.89
CA LEU A 69 -10.21 -36.89 -9.93
C LEU A 69 -10.57 -37.75 -8.71
N ASN A 70 -10.63 -37.15 -7.52
CA ASN A 70 -11.06 -37.88 -6.33
C ASN A 70 -12.54 -38.29 -6.40
N SER A 71 -13.41 -37.51 -7.06
CA SER A 71 -14.80 -37.92 -7.26
C SER A 71 -14.94 -39.02 -8.32
N ASP A 72 -14.16 -38.96 -9.40
CA ASP A 72 -14.34 -39.86 -10.56
C ASP A 72 -13.63 -41.20 -10.40
N LEU A 73 -12.48 -41.22 -9.72
CA LEU A 73 -11.59 -42.38 -9.68
C LEU A 73 -11.63 -43.13 -8.34
N THR A 74 -12.45 -42.69 -7.38
CA THR A 74 -12.48 -43.27 -6.04
C THR A 74 -13.89 -43.35 -5.47
N ASP A 75 -14.10 -44.28 -4.53
CA ASP A 75 -15.36 -44.44 -3.79
C ASP A 75 -15.39 -43.61 -2.49
N LEU A 76 -14.72 -42.45 -2.47
CA LEU A 76 -14.64 -41.61 -1.28
C LEU A 76 -16.02 -41.10 -0.85
N SER A 77 -16.29 -41.18 0.45
CA SER A 77 -17.56 -40.68 1.01
C SER A 77 -17.73 -39.17 0.79
N GLN A 78 -18.99 -38.71 0.74
CA GLN A 78 -19.34 -37.30 0.57
C GLN A 78 -18.67 -36.38 1.61
N ARG A 79 -18.47 -36.88 2.84
CA ARG A 79 -17.76 -36.16 3.90
C ARG A 79 -16.29 -35.91 3.56
N VAL A 80 -15.62 -36.87 2.94
CA VAL A 80 -14.21 -36.72 2.54
C VAL A 80 -14.10 -35.79 1.33
N LEU A 81 -14.97 -35.95 0.33
CA LEU A 81 -15.01 -35.06 -0.83
C LEU A 81 -15.33 -33.61 -0.42
N LEU A 82 -16.21 -33.41 0.57
CA LEU A 82 -16.48 -32.09 1.16
C LEU A 82 -15.22 -31.47 1.77
N ASN A 83 -14.42 -32.26 2.51
CA ASN A 83 -13.17 -31.79 3.10
C ASN A 83 -12.14 -31.45 2.02
N ILE A 84 -12.05 -32.25 0.96
CA ILE A 84 -11.20 -31.95 -0.21
C ILE A 84 -11.63 -30.63 -0.84
N ALA A 85 -12.93 -30.46 -1.11
CA ALA A 85 -13.47 -29.23 -1.69
C ALA A 85 -13.17 -27.99 -0.81
N LYS A 86 -13.35 -28.10 0.52
CA LYS A 86 -13.01 -27.03 1.47
C LYS A 86 -11.52 -26.71 1.47
N ALA A 87 -10.66 -27.72 1.43
CA ALA A 87 -9.21 -27.55 1.39
C ALA A 87 -8.75 -26.89 0.06
N GLU A 88 -9.34 -27.28 -1.06
CA GLU A 88 -9.08 -26.71 -2.38
C GLU A 88 -9.60 -25.27 -2.48
N LEU A 89 -10.77 -24.98 -1.90
CA LEU A 89 -11.30 -23.62 -1.79
C LEU A 89 -10.38 -22.74 -0.93
N HIS A 90 -9.94 -23.24 0.23
CA HIS A 90 -8.98 -22.54 1.08
C HIS A 90 -7.67 -22.29 0.34
N ARG A 91 -7.13 -23.29 -0.36
CA ARG A 91 -5.90 -23.13 -1.17
C ARG A 91 -6.07 -22.05 -2.23
N THR A 92 -7.21 -22.04 -2.92
CA THR A 92 -7.52 -21.04 -3.96
C THR A 92 -7.65 -19.64 -3.37
N ALA A 93 -8.35 -19.50 -2.23
CA ALA A 93 -8.51 -18.23 -1.53
C ALA A 93 -7.18 -17.70 -0.96
N CYS A 94 -6.31 -18.60 -0.50
CA CYS A 94 -5.00 -18.27 0.08
C CYS A 94 -3.88 -18.06 -0.96
N GLN A 95 -4.13 -18.16 -2.27
CA GLN A 95 -3.13 -17.81 -3.29
C GLN A 95 -2.79 -16.30 -3.31
N ASN A 96 -3.56 -15.47 -2.62
CA ASN A 96 -3.27 -14.05 -2.42
C ASN A 96 -2.49 -13.79 -1.11
N PHE A 97 -1.33 -14.43 -0.91
CA PHE A 97 -0.36 -13.84 0.00
C PHE A 97 0.25 -12.65 -0.72
N LYS A 98 -0.18 -11.43 -0.37
CA LYS A 98 0.59 -10.22 -0.69
C LYS A 98 1.93 -10.35 0.03
N THR A 99 2.95 -10.86 -0.65
CA THR A 99 4.32 -10.73 -0.18
C THR A 99 4.69 -9.26 -0.41
N TYR A 100 4.56 -8.43 0.61
CA TYR A 100 5.08 -7.07 0.57
C TYR A 100 6.52 -7.12 1.05
N THR A 101 7.43 -6.57 0.25
CA THR A 101 8.76 -6.25 0.75
C THR A 101 8.61 -4.94 1.50
N VAL A 102 8.77 -4.96 2.83
CA VAL A 102 8.89 -3.71 3.59
C VAL A 102 10.30 -3.20 3.35
N GLU A 103 10.45 -2.29 2.39
CA GLU A 103 11.63 -1.45 2.34
C GLU A 103 11.48 -0.40 3.45
N ALA A 104 12.18 -0.60 4.57
CA ALA A 104 12.26 0.45 5.58
C ALA A 104 12.97 1.66 4.95
N GLU A 105 12.30 2.81 4.94
CA GLU A 105 12.95 4.09 4.62
C GLU A 105 14.15 4.23 5.58
N ARG A 106 15.37 4.35 5.03
CA ARG A 106 16.63 4.38 5.80
C ARG A 106 17.04 5.79 6.20
N GLU A 107 16.11 6.73 6.12
CA GLU A 107 16.37 8.13 6.43
C GLU A 107 16.64 8.28 7.92
N VAL A 108 17.78 8.87 8.26
CA VAL A 108 18.21 9.12 9.64
C VAL A 108 18.21 10.63 9.87
N ALA A 109 17.29 11.09 10.72
CA ALA A 109 17.28 12.47 11.17
C ALA A 109 18.41 12.71 12.21
N VAL A 110 19.25 13.70 11.97
CA VAL A 110 20.35 14.08 12.88
C VAL A 110 20.05 15.48 13.42
N ILE A 111 19.85 15.58 14.73
CA ILE A 111 19.42 16.81 15.38
C ILE A 111 20.56 17.37 16.23
N SER A 112 20.93 18.63 16.01
CA SER A 112 21.97 19.32 16.79
C SER A 112 21.54 20.74 17.18
N LYS A 113 22.14 21.30 18.24
CA LYS A 113 22.06 22.74 18.57
C LYS A 113 23.23 23.54 17.96
N GLU A 114 24.25 22.84 17.49
CA GLU A 114 25.51 23.39 17.01
C GLU A 114 25.72 22.98 15.55
N GLY A 115 25.86 23.98 14.66
CA GLY A 115 26.01 23.78 13.22
C GLY A 115 27.30 23.03 12.86
N GLU A 116 28.44 23.45 13.44
CA GLU A 116 29.75 22.83 13.20
C GLU A 116 29.77 21.32 13.55
N ALA A 117 29.12 20.94 14.66
CA ALA A 117 29.01 19.55 15.04
C ALA A 117 28.15 18.75 14.05
N LEU A 118 27.09 19.37 13.51
CA LEU A 118 26.21 18.77 12.52
C LEU A 118 26.92 18.60 11.17
N GLU A 119 27.69 19.61 10.74
CA GLU A 119 28.56 19.55 9.56
C GLU A 119 29.61 18.43 9.70
N GLY A 120 30.29 18.35 10.83
CA GLY A 120 31.27 17.30 11.09
C GLY A 120 30.65 15.90 11.02
N PHE A 121 29.42 15.75 11.52
CA PHE A 121 28.69 14.49 11.41
C PHE A 121 28.34 14.15 9.97
N LEU A 122 27.79 15.11 9.21
CA LEU A 122 27.45 14.94 7.79
C LEU A 122 28.69 14.61 6.95
N HIS A 123 29.82 15.27 7.21
CA HIS A 123 31.07 14.99 6.53
C HIS A 123 31.55 13.54 6.76
N THR A 124 31.37 13.03 7.99
CA THR A 124 31.80 11.68 8.37
C THR A 124 30.87 10.61 7.82
N TRP A 125 29.55 10.85 7.82
CA TRP A 125 28.54 9.80 7.62
C TRP A 125 27.65 9.98 6.38
N GLY A 126 27.69 11.12 5.70
CA GLY A 126 26.78 11.45 4.58
C GLY A 126 26.97 10.58 3.33
N GLY A 127 28.08 9.86 3.20
CA GLY A 127 28.28 8.86 2.13
C GLY A 127 27.79 7.45 2.49
N VAL A 128 27.38 7.22 3.74
CA VAL A 128 27.02 5.91 4.28
C VAL A 128 25.54 5.85 4.66
N LEU A 129 25.02 6.95 5.21
CA LEU A 129 23.65 7.08 5.69
C LEU A 129 22.90 8.10 4.84
N ASP A 130 21.59 7.88 4.68
CA ASP A 130 20.68 8.89 4.14
C ASP A 130 20.28 9.82 5.29
N LEU A 131 20.86 11.03 5.33
CA LEU A 131 20.83 11.91 6.51
C LEU A 131 19.95 13.14 6.28
N THR A 132 19.07 13.40 7.24
CA THR A 132 18.28 14.64 7.30
C THR A 132 18.73 15.51 8.47
N PRO A 133 19.56 16.53 8.23
CA PRO A 133 20.10 17.39 9.29
C PRO A 133 19.08 18.43 9.77
N ILE A 134 18.89 18.49 11.08
CA ILE A 134 17.99 19.44 11.76
C ILE A 134 18.81 20.25 12.78
N LEU A 135 18.83 21.57 12.61
CA LEU A 135 19.49 22.50 13.53
C LEU A 135 18.45 23.18 14.44
N LEU A 136 18.66 23.08 15.74
CA LEU A 136 17.79 23.66 16.76
C LEU A 136 18.21 25.08 17.11
N LYS A 137 17.22 25.98 17.23
CA LYS A 137 17.35 27.37 17.73
C LYS A 137 18.23 28.33 16.91
N LYS A 138 18.95 27.85 15.89
CA LYS A 138 19.80 28.63 15.00
C LYS A 138 19.36 28.50 13.54
N CYS A 139 19.80 29.42 12.69
CA CYS A 139 19.57 29.38 11.25
C CYS A 139 20.82 28.85 10.53
N HIS A 140 20.65 28.03 9.49
CA HIS A 140 21.74 27.58 8.63
C HIS A 140 21.21 27.35 7.20
N PRO A 141 21.92 27.82 6.15
CA PRO A 141 21.47 27.72 4.76
C PRO A 141 21.17 26.29 4.30
N ASP A 142 21.96 25.34 4.78
CA ASP A 142 21.92 23.95 4.29
C ASP A 142 21.15 23.00 5.21
N PHE A 143 20.62 23.48 6.35
CA PHE A 143 19.95 22.63 7.35
C PHE A 143 18.50 23.05 7.60
N ILE A 144 17.67 22.09 8.01
CA ILE A 144 16.32 22.40 8.48
C ILE A 144 16.43 23.07 9.85
N CYS A 145 16.01 24.33 9.94
CA CYS A 145 16.08 25.09 11.19
C CYS A 145 14.77 24.96 11.99
N ALA A 146 14.79 24.19 13.07
CA ALA A 146 13.63 23.99 13.93
C ALA A 146 13.73 24.86 15.20
N ARG A 147 12.64 25.58 15.50
CA ARG A 147 12.45 26.29 16.79
C ARG A 147 11.97 25.35 17.87
N GLU A 148 11.03 24.49 17.52
CA GLU A 148 10.45 23.48 18.39
C GLU A 148 10.45 22.14 17.68
N ILE A 149 10.60 21.08 18.46
CA ILE A 149 10.59 19.70 17.97
C ILE A 149 9.81 18.84 18.98
N THR A 150 8.94 18.00 18.45
CA THR A 150 8.19 17.00 19.21
C THR A 150 8.48 15.65 18.58
N VAL A 151 8.83 14.68 19.42
CA VAL A 151 9.18 13.33 18.99
C VAL A 151 8.18 12.36 19.63
N GLU A 152 7.43 11.66 18.81
CA GLU A 152 6.42 10.69 19.22
C GLU A 152 6.82 9.29 18.75
N TYR A 153 6.64 8.29 19.60
CA TYR A 153 6.96 6.90 19.29
C TYR A 153 5.66 6.12 19.09
N GLY A 154 5.54 5.49 17.92
CA GLY A 154 4.41 4.64 17.55
C GLY A 154 4.84 3.20 17.24
N PRO A 155 3.88 2.30 16.99
CA PRO A 155 4.17 0.92 16.58
C PRO A 155 4.91 0.83 15.24
N ASP A 156 4.77 1.86 14.40
CA ASP A 156 5.37 1.93 13.06
C ASP A 156 6.65 2.78 13.01
N GLY A 157 7.20 3.19 14.17
CA GLY A 157 8.45 3.94 14.26
C GLY A 157 8.34 5.27 15.01
N CYS A 158 9.15 6.24 14.60
CA CYS A 158 9.27 7.54 15.26
C CYS A 158 8.70 8.64 14.35
N HIS A 159 7.80 9.45 14.88
CA HIS A 159 7.28 10.63 14.20
C HIS A 159 7.92 11.90 14.78
N ILE A 160 8.61 12.66 13.93
CA ILE A 160 9.26 13.92 14.31
C ILE A 160 8.45 15.07 13.73
N SER A 161 7.80 15.84 14.60
CA SER A 161 7.12 17.09 14.25
C SER A 161 8.02 18.27 14.58
N LEU A 162 8.17 19.22 13.66
CA LEU A 162 9.04 20.38 13.83
C LEU A 162 8.33 21.68 13.45
N LEU A 163 8.63 22.74 14.21
CA LEU A 163 8.19 24.10 13.90
C LEU A 163 9.38 24.87 13.32
N ALA A 164 9.38 25.09 12.01
CA ALA A 164 10.39 25.89 11.32
C ALA A 164 9.79 27.26 10.91
N PRO A 165 10.46 28.39 11.20
CA PRO A 165 10.02 29.69 10.71
C PRO A 165 10.30 29.79 9.20
N SER A 166 9.28 29.51 8.38
CA SER A 166 9.33 29.83 6.95
C SER A 166 8.56 31.12 6.71
N PRO A 167 9.20 32.22 6.27
CA PRO A 167 8.50 33.40 5.80
C PRO A 167 7.79 33.15 4.45
N VAL A 168 7.93 31.96 3.87
CA VAL A 168 7.37 31.61 2.56
C VAL A 168 6.24 30.59 2.70
N ASP A 169 5.06 30.91 2.15
CA ASP A 169 3.99 29.95 1.89
C ASP A 169 4.35 29.09 0.67
N MET A 170 4.83 27.88 0.93
CA MET A 170 5.26 26.93 -0.10
C MET A 170 4.12 26.46 -1.02
N LYS A 171 2.85 26.61 -0.62
CA LYS A 171 1.71 26.29 -1.50
C LYS A 171 1.49 27.35 -2.57
N ARG A 172 1.94 28.58 -2.32
CA ARG A 172 1.80 29.73 -3.25
C ARG A 172 3.08 30.03 -4.01
N CYS A 173 4.23 29.66 -3.47
CA CYS A 173 5.52 29.96 -4.07
C CYS A 173 5.75 29.18 -5.38
N THR A 174 5.84 29.91 -6.50
CA THR A 174 6.17 29.35 -7.81
C THR A 174 7.67 29.19 -8.05
N ARG A 175 8.50 29.49 -7.04
CA ARG A 175 9.97 29.46 -7.13
C ARG A 175 10.54 30.33 -8.26
N CYS A 176 9.90 31.46 -8.56
CA CYS A 176 10.33 32.37 -9.62
C CYS A 176 11.64 33.11 -9.34
N GLY A 177 12.08 33.17 -8.08
CA GLY A 177 13.33 33.83 -7.67
C GLY A 177 13.28 35.36 -7.61
N ALA A 178 12.16 36.00 -7.93
CA ALA A 178 12.03 37.47 -7.95
C ALA A 178 12.42 38.14 -6.62
N CYS A 179 12.10 37.50 -5.49
CA CYS A 179 12.45 37.99 -4.16
C CYS A 179 13.97 38.05 -3.92
N SER A 180 14.75 37.13 -4.49
CA SER A 180 16.21 37.10 -4.34
C SER A 180 16.87 38.30 -5.02
N TRP A 181 16.42 38.67 -6.23
CA TRP A 181 16.97 39.81 -6.99
C TRP A 181 16.77 41.18 -6.34
N VAL A 182 15.75 41.34 -5.51
CA VAL A 182 15.42 42.63 -4.87
C VAL A 182 15.97 42.74 -3.45
N CYS A 183 16.55 41.66 -2.91
CA CYS A 183 17.08 41.62 -1.56
C CYS A 183 18.40 42.40 -1.50
N PRO A 184 18.50 43.50 -0.74
CA PRO A 184 19.75 44.28 -0.66
C PRO A 184 20.84 43.56 0.15
N GLU A 185 20.45 42.64 1.03
CA GLU A 185 21.35 41.90 1.90
C GLU A 185 21.75 40.53 1.33
N ASP A 186 21.26 40.17 0.15
CA ASP A 186 21.41 38.84 -0.46
C ASP A 186 21.12 37.70 0.54
N CYS A 187 20.09 37.88 1.38
CA CYS A 187 19.74 36.96 2.45
C CYS A 187 18.71 35.89 2.01
N ILE A 188 18.41 35.78 0.71
CA ILE A 188 17.44 34.83 0.16
C ILE A 188 18.18 33.83 -0.73
N LEU A 189 18.27 32.60 -0.26
CA LEU A 189 19.03 31.51 -0.88
C LEU A 189 18.16 30.63 -1.80
N PRO A 190 18.77 29.81 -2.67
CA PRO A 190 18.04 28.85 -3.50
C PRO A 190 17.19 27.91 -2.62
N GLY A 191 15.91 27.73 -2.95
CA GLY A 191 15.02 26.85 -2.17
C GLY A 191 14.12 27.57 -1.15
N PRO A 192 13.44 28.66 -1.57
CA PRO A 192 12.81 29.69 -0.71
C PRO A 192 13.35 29.89 0.72
N PHE A 193 14.67 29.84 0.91
CA PHE A 193 15.28 29.95 2.23
C PHE A 193 15.64 31.40 2.56
N PHE A 194 15.36 31.85 3.78
CA PHE A 194 15.66 33.19 4.26
C PHE A 194 16.63 33.11 5.43
N ASP A 195 17.81 33.70 5.25
CA ASP A 195 18.71 33.99 6.35
C ASP A 195 18.15 35.18 7.15
N LEU A 196 17.40 34.86 8.19
CA LEU A 196 16.78 35.86 9.07
C LEU A 196 17.79 36.56 9.98
N GLU A 197 19.02 36.08 10.10
CA GLU A 197 20.07 36.75 10.88
C GLU A 197 20.65 37.94 10.10
N ARG A 198 20.78 37.79 8.78
CA ARG A 198 21.19 38.87 7.87
C ARG A 198 20.04 39.77 7.42
N CYS A 199 18.80 39.28 7.50
CA CYS A 199 17.63 40.01 7.03
C CYS A 199 17.37 41.28 7.86
N THR A 200 17.41 42.44 7.21
CA THR A 200 17.06 43.74 7.83
C THR A 200 15.55 43.99 7.90
N LEU A 201 14.73 43.02 7.50
CA LEU A 201 13.26 43.12 7.42
C LEU A 201 12.77 44.31 6.55
N CYS A 202 13.52 44.64 5.50
CA CYS A 202 13.22 45.78 4.62
C CYS A 202 11.93 45.64 3.78
N GLY A 203 11.34 44.44 3.69
CA GLY A 203 10.04 44.20 3.04
C GLY A 203 10.06 44.10 1.50
N ARG A 204 11.17 44.40 0.82
CA ARG A 204 11.22 44.41 -0.66
C ARG A 204 10.85 43.09 -1.32
N CYS A 205 11.20 41.97 -0.68
CA CYS A 205 10.89 40.62 -1.15
C CYS A 205 9.39 40.33 -1.16
N LYS A 206 8.62 40.94 -0.25
CA LYS A 206 7.16 40.89 -0.21
C LYS A 206 6.56 41.67 -1.38
N ASP A 207 7.04 42.88 -1.62
CA ASP A 207 6.54 43.74 -2.71
C ASP A 207 6.83 43.14 -4.10
N ALA A 208 7.94 42.44 -4.25
CA ALA A 208 8.30 41.75 -5.50
C ALA A 208 7.56 40.42 -5.71
N CYS A 209 6.89 39.88 -4.69
CA CYS A 209 6.27 38.56 -4.77
C CYS A 209 4.89 38.64 -5.46
N SER A 210 4.84 38.31 -6.75
CA SER A 210 3.58 38.33 -7.51
C SER A 210 2.51 37.36 -6.98
N GLN A 211 2.91 36.35 -6.21
CA GLN A 211 2.02 35.32 -5.66
C GLN A 211 1.59 35.60 -4.22
N ASN A 212 2.04 36.71 -3.61
CA ASN A 212 1.83 37.01 -2.19
C ASN A 212 2.16 35.80 -1.30
N ALA A 213 3.31 35.18 -1.59
CA ALA A 213 3.80 34.00 -0.88
C ALA A 213 4.77 34.36 0.26
N ILE A 214 5.13 35.64 0.42
CA ILE A 214 6.10 36.20 1.40
C ILE A 214 5.40 37.29 2.21
#